data_AF-A0A3D4UN00-F1
#
_entry.id   AF-A0A3D4UN00-F1
#
_cell.length_a   1.000
_cell.length_b   1.000
_cell.length_c   1.000
_cell.angle_alpha   90.00
_cell.angle_beta   90.00
_cell.angle_gamma   90.00
#
_symmetry.space_group_name_H-M   'P 1'
#
loop_
_entity.id
_entity.type
_entity.pdbx_description
1 polymer ?
#
loop_
_entity_poly.entity_id
_entity_poly.type
_entity_poly.pdbx_seq_one_letter_code
_entity_poly.pdbx_strand_id
1 'polypeptide(L)'
;IITNTNGNVFRYDPTYDTHDTYLFLDNSLDTDDGRPVHLWAIGYQDEQSQATWGEYSAFGGIADVDPTQGSRYAFAAYFPFEGSDPVNISNNLKEEFDATPMAIAQNDTVLPGELVPADSDFTFDVDLCQPGIRNYLAEGLSLGEVRFAVSSLHAANGGDGGGTGEIAYPFWYTKENPLAVIFGYAPRLELTVRVGSPGDFNSDGEFNFFDV
;
A
#
# COMPACT_ATOMS: atom_id res chain seq x y z
N ILE A 1 5.55 -3.42 -8.19
CA ILE A 1 6.25 -2.32 -8.90
C ILE A 1 5.23 -1.25 -9.27
N ILE A 2 5.51 0.01 -8.95
CA ILE A 2 4.75 1.17 -9.41
C ILE A 2 5.69 2.19 -10.03
N THR A 3 5.16 3.09 -10.86
CA THR A 3 5.99 4.05 -11.60
C THR A 3 5.50 5.47 -11.36
N ASN A 4 6.41 6.37 -11.00
CA ASN A 4 6.11 7.78 -10.78
C ASN A 4 5.87 8.53 -12.10
N THR A 5 4.89 9.43 -12.14
CA THR A 5 4.54 10.24 -13.32
C THR A 5 4.99 11.70 -13.21
N ASN A 6 5.07 12.26 -11.99
CA ASN A 6 5.36 13.67 -11.79
C ASN A 6 6.84 13.87 -11.43
N GLY A 7 7.53 14.69 -12.21
CA GLY A 7 8.99 14.82 -12.09
C GLY A 7 9.42 15.85 -11.06
N ASN A 8 10.32 15.45 -10.17
CA ASN A 8 11.05 16.29 -9.22
C ASN A 8 10.16 17.11 -8.28
N VAL A 9 9.06 16.53 -7.81
CA VAL A 9 8.11 17.22 -6.90
C VAL A 9 8.16 16.71 -5.46
N PHE A 10 8.63 15.48 -5.23
CA PHE A 10 8.76 14.90 -3.91
C PHE A 10 10.15 14.30 -3.73
N ARG A 11 10.57 14.12 -2.47
CA ARG A 11 11.86 13.53 -2.11
C ARG A 11 11.70 12.04 -1.85
N TYR A 12 12.68 11.26 -2.29
CA TYR A 12 12.71 9.83 -2.02
C TYR A 12 13.03 9.57 -0.55
N ASP A 13 12.18 8.78 0.08
CA ASP A 13 12.36 8.33 1.44
C ASP A 13 12.16 6.80 1.51
N PRO A 14 13.23 6.03 1.80
CA PRO A 14 13.17 4.58 1.93
C PRO A 14 12.85 4.08 3.34
N THR A 15 12.69 4.96 4.34
CA THR A 15 12.59 4.57 5.75
C THR A 15 11.16 4.68 6.26
N TYR A 16 10.93 4.23 7.49
CA TYR A 16 9.60 4.30 8.09
C TYR A 16 9.49 5.56 8.93
N ASP A 17 8.47 6.35 8.64
CA ASP A 17 8.04 7.46 9.47
C ASP A 17 7.00 7.02 10.50
N THR A 18 7.30 7.23 11.78
CA THR A 18 6.29 7.09 12.85
C THR A 18 5.29 8.24 12.80
N HIS A 19 4.10 8.04 13.36
CA HIS A 19 3.06 9.05 13.46
C HIS A 19 3.55 10.35 14.10
N ASP A 20 4.49 10.25 15.04
CA ASP A 20 5.11 11.38 15.73
C ASP A 20 5.86 12.33 14.78
N THR A 21 6.46 11.84 13.70
CA THR A 21 7.20 12.68 12.74
C THR A 21 6.29 13.59 11.91
N TYR A 22 4.98 13.32 11.91
CA TYR A 22 3.95 14.14 11.27
C TYR A 22 3.34 15.19 12.20
N LEU A 23 3.65 15.15 13.50
CA LEU A 23 3.09 16.10 14.47
C LEU A 23 3.90 17.40 14.42
N PHE A 24 3.20 18.52 14.19
CA PHE A 24 3.78 19.87 14.08
C PHE A 24 4.59 20.35 15.30
N LEU A 25 4.57 19.61 16.41
CA LEU A 25 5.21 20.01 17.66
C LEU A 25 6.72 19.80 17.66
N ASP A 26 7.27 18.87 16.86
CA ASP A 26 8.70 18.61 16.86
C ASP A 26 9.24 18.03 15.54
N ASN A 27 9.64 18.91 14.63
CA ASN A 27 10.32 18.53 13.38
C ASN A 27 11.70 17.87 13.59
N SER A 28 12.21 17.75 14.83
CA SER A 28 13.49 17.07 15.10
C SER A 28 13.35 15.55 15.20
N LEU A 29 12.12 15.03 15.26
CA LEU A 29 11.85 13.59 15.28
C LEU A 29 11.98 12.95 13.90
N ASP A 30 11.77 13.74 12.86
CA ASP A 30 11.98 13.35 11.47
C ASP A 30 13.45 13.55 11.10
N THR A 31 14.18 12.45 10.91
CA THR A 31 15.65 12.50 10.78
C THR A 31 16.14 12.39 9.34
N ASP A 32 15.25 12.14 8.40
CA ASP A 32 15.52 12.06 6.97
C ASP A 32 14.55 12.94 6.16
N ASP A 33 14.94 13.20 4.91
CA ASP A 33 14.21 14.08 4.03
C ASP A 33 13.21 13.27 3.21
N GLY A 34 11.93 13.63 3.29
CA GLY A 34 10.90 13.08 2.42
C GLY A 34 9.71 12.57 3.21
N ARG A 35 8.92 11.71 2.57
CA ARG A 35 7.86 10.92 3.21
C ARG A 35 7.75 9.58 2.49
N PRO A 36 7.61 8.46 3.22
CA PRO A 36 7.68 7.16 2.61
C PRO A 36 6.39 6.79 1.88
N VAL A 37 6.56 5.93 0.88
CA VAL A 37 5.47 5.32 0.14
C VAL A 37 5.30 3.89 0.63
N HIS A 38 4.11 3.56 1.06
CA HIS A 38 3.81 2.30 1.71
C HIS A 38 2.92 1.40 0.84
N LEU A 39 3.18 0.10 0.93
CA LEU A 39 2.28 -0.94 0.46
C LEU A 39 1.47 -1.50 1.63
N TRP A 40 0.16 -1.60 1.45
CA TRP A 40 -0.77 -2.09 2.45
C TRP A 40 -1.66 -3.19 1.87
N ALA A 41 -2.16 -4.04 2.76
CA ALA A 41 -3.28 -4.90 2.45
C ALA A 41 -4.56 -4.06 2.30
N ILE A 42 -5.60 -4.66 1.72
CA ILE A 42 -6.93 -4.07 1.69
C ILE A 42 -7.84 -4.76 2.72
N GLY A 43 -8.38 -3.98 3.66
CA GLY A 43 -9.51 -4.36 4.48
C GLY A 43 -10.83 -3.85 3.89
N TYR A 44 -11.94 -4.42 4.36
CA TYR A 44 -13.29 -4.09 3.89
C TYR A 44 -14.24 -3.82 5.08
N GLN A 45 -15.23 -2.96 4.85
CA GLN A 45 -16.29 -2.64 5.83
C GLN A 45 -17.66 -2.59 5.15
N ASP A 46 -18.73 -2.45 5.93
CA ASP A 46 -20.11 -2.25 5.45
C ASP A 46 -20.58 -3.30 4.42
N GLU A 47 -20.43 -4.58 4.78
CA GLU A 47 -20.79 -5.75 3.96
C GLU A 47 -19.98 -5.90 2.66
N GLN A 48 -18.98 -5.04 2.46
CA GLN A 48 -18.01 -5.23 1.40
C GLN A 48 -17.04 -6.34 1.77
N SER A 49 -16.53 -6.97 0.73
CA SER A 49 -15.55 -8.04 0.80
C SER A 49 -14.74 -8.01 -0.48
N GLN A 50 -13.70 -8.82 -0.52
CA GLN A 50 -12.95 -9.03 -1.74
C GLN A 50 -13.85 -9.46 -2.92
N ALA A 51 -14.85 -10.31 -2.66
CA ALA A 51 -15.76 -10.80 -3.70
C ALA A 51 -16.80 -9.77 -4.17
N THR A 52 -17.12 -8.74 -3.37
CA THR A 52 -18.22 -7.80 -3.63
C THR A 52 -17.75 -6.40 -4.01
N TRP A 53 -16.55 -6.01 -3.58
CA TRP A 53 -15.94 -4.74 -3.94
C TRP A 53 -15.06 -4.91 -5.18
N GLY A 54 -15.24 -4.08 -6.21
CA GLY A 54 -14.48 -4.12 -7.45
C GLY A 54 -14.34 -2.74 -8.09
N GLU A 55 -13.82 -2.69 -9.31
CA GLU A 55 -13.46 -1.45 -10.03
C GLU A 55 -14.59 -0.42 -10.15
N TYR A 56 -15.84 -0.88 -10.25
CA TYR A 56 -17.02 -0.03 -10.39
C TYR A 56 -17.83 0.10 -9.09
N SER A 57 -17.37 -0.51 -8.00
CA SER A 57 -18.02 -0.37 -6.70
C SER A 57 -17.86 1.06 -6.19
N ALA A 58 -18.81 1.49 -5.37
CA ALA A 58 -18.67 2.77 -4.68
C ALA A 58 -17.39 2.75 -3.82
N PHE A 59 -16.67 3.87 -3.80
CA PHE A 59 -15.47 4.03 -2.98
C PHE A 59 -15.81 4.03 -1.48
N GLY A 60 -16.97 4.58 -1.12
CA GLY A 60 -17.39 4.74 0.25
C GLY A 60 -18.82 5.24 0.39
N GLY A 61 -19.29 5.29 1.63
CA GLY A 61 -20.60 5.80 2.02
C GLY A 61 -20.59 7.27 2.47
N ILE A 62 -21.39 7.57 3.50
CA ILE A 62 -21.47 8.90 4.12
C ILE A 62 -20.21 9.12 4.98
N ALA A 63 -19.59 10.30 4.86
CA ALA A 63 -18.40 10.65 5.63
C ALA A 63 -18.75 11.08 7.06
N ASP A 64 -17.89 10.71 8.02
CA ASP A 64 -17.93 11.23 9.39
C ASP A 64 -17.50 12.69 9.43
N VAL A 65 -16.51 13.03 8.60
CA VAL A 65 -16.03 14.40 8.38
C VAL A 65 -15.81 14.61 6.89
N ASP A 66 -16.32 15.73 6.38
CA ASP A 66 -16.14 16.12 4.98
C ASP A 66 -14.63 16.22 4.62
N PRO A 67 -14.22 15.82 3.41
CA PRO A 67 -15.07 15.31 2.32
C PRO A 67 -15.33 13.80 2.35
N THR A 68 -14.46 12.99 2.97
CA THR A 68 -14.54 11.50 2.89
C THR A 68 -13.96 10.76 4.10
N GLN A 69 -13.72 11.44 5.24
CA GLN A 69 -13.16 10.76 6.40
C GLN A 69 -14.12 9.69 6.92
N GLY A 70 -13.61 8.49 7.21
CA GLY A 70 -14.40 7.39 7.79
C GLY A 70 -15.35 6.68 6.81
N SER A 71 -15.53 7.16 5.58
CA SER A 71 -16.53 6.59 4.66
C SER A 71 -16.06 5.42 3.81
N ARG A 72 -14.78 5.07 3.82
CA ARG A 72 -14.17 4.16 2.83
C ARG A 72 -14.62 2.72 3.00
N TYR A 73 -15.23 2.15 1.97
CA TYR A 73 -15.65 0.75 1.96
C TYR A 73 -14.50 -0.26 1.85
N ALA A 74 -13.44 0.12 1.16
CA ALA A 74 -12.17 -0.58 1.12
C ALA A 74 -11.08 0.36 1.62
N PHE A 75 -10.23 -0.13 2.52
CA PHE A 75 -9.24 0.70 3.19
C PHE A 75 -7.87 0.03 3.23
N ALA A 76 -6.81 0.86 3.26
CA ALA A 76 -5.48 0.39 3.56
C ALA A 76 -5.46 -0.18 4.98
N ALA A 77 -4.96 -1.40 5.12
CA ALA A 77 -5.03 -2.16 6.35
C ALA A 77 -3.66 -2.73 6.76
N TYR A 78 -3.51 -2.91 8.06
CA TYR A 78 -2.42 -3.70 8.65
C TYR A 78 -2.98 -4.77 9.60
N PHE A 79 -2.14 -5.75 9.92
CA PHE A 79 -2.46 -6.86 10.80
C PHE A 79 -1.55 -6.79 12.04
N PRO A 80 -2.03 -6.31 13.20
CA PRO A 80 -1.20 -6.15 14.40
C PRO A 80 -0.62 -7.48 14.93
N PHE A 81 -1.30 -8.60 14.70
CA PHE A 81 -0.81 -9.93 15.07
C PHE A 81 -1.46 -11.02 14.19
N GLU A 82 -0.97 -12.25 14.29
CA GLU A 82 -1.52 -13.37 13.53
C GLU A 82 -3.00 -13.63 13.88
N GLY A 83 -3.85 -13.66 12.85
CA GLY A 83 -5.29 -13.91 13.01
C GLY A 83 -6.08 -12.70 13.51
N SER A 84 -5.47 -11.52 13.62
CA SER A 84 -6.21 -10.29 13.87
C SER A 84 -7.07 -9.90 12.65
N ASP A 85 -8.22 -9.29 12.91
CA ASP A 85 -8.95 -8.58 11.87
C ASP A 85 -8.10 -7.43 11.27
N PRO A 86 -8.28 -7.10 9.98
CA PRO A 86 -7.58 -5.98 9.36
C PRO A 86 -7.95 -4.66 10.05
N VAL A 87 -6.95 -3.88 10.47
CA VAL A 87 -7.15 -2.58 11.11
C VAL A 87 -7.00 -1.47 10.08
N ASN A 88 -7.99 -0.56 10.02
CA ASN A 88 -8.02 0.57 9.09
C ASN A 88 -6.99 1.64 9.47
N ILE A 89 -6.04 1.93 8.57
CA ILE A 89 -4.98 2.91 8.81
C ILE A 89 -5.30 4.33 8.31
N SER A 90 -6.50 4.54 7.76
CA SER A 90 -6.85 5.81 7.09
C SER A 90 -6.81 7.03 8.02
N ASN A 91 -6.92 6.83 9.33
CA ASN A 91 -6.96 7.88 10.35
C ASN A 91 -5.84 7.73 11.40
N ASN A 92 -4.78 6.98 11.10
CA ASN A 92 -3.76 6.59 12.09
C ASN A 92 -3.14 7.78 12.84
N LEU A 93 -2.92 8.92 12.18
CA LEU A 93 -2.41 10.12 12.84
C LEU A 93 -3.38 10.70 13.88
N LYS A 94 -4.69 10.69 13.59
CA LYS A 94 -5.72 11.21 14.50
C LYS A 94 -5.97 10.24 15.66
N GLU A 95 -5.81 8.96 15.39
CA GLU A 95 -5.99 7.88 16.36
C GLU A 95 -4.70 7.54 17.13
N GLU A 96 -3.60 8.27 16.85
CA GLU A 96 -2.32 8.21 17.55
C GLU A 96 -1.74 6.79 17.62
N PHE A 97 -1.68 6.11 16.48
CA PHE A 97 -1.04 4.80 16.38
C PHE A 97 -0.17 4.65 15.14
N ASP A 98 0.86 3.80 15.30
CA ASP A 98 1.74 3.36 14.24
C ASP A 98 1.27 2.03 13.65
N ALA A 99 1.21 1.97 12.32
CA ALA A 99 0.87 0.78 11.57
C ALA A 99 2.12 0.24 10.88
N THR A 100 2.28 -1.09 10.87
CA THR A 100 3.36 -1.74 10.13
C THR A 100 2.93 -1.99 8.68
N PRO A 101 3.56 -1.33 7.68
CA PRO A 101 3.26 -1.57 6.27
C PRO A 101 3.71 -2.97 5.85
N MET A 102 3.14 -3.48 4.75
CA MET A 102 3.62 -4.72 4.14
C MET A 102 5.04 -4.57 3.58
N ALA A 103 5.31 -3.37 3.05
CA ALA A 103 6.59 -2.97 2.50
C ALA A 103 6.65 -1.44 2.38
N ILE A 104 7.87 -0.90 2.40
CA ILE A 104 8.17 0.50 2.04
C ILE A 104 8.80 0.49 0.66
N ALA A 105 8.40 1.44 -0.18
CA ALA A 105 8.86 1.55 -1.55
C ALA A 105 10.38 1.74 -1.63
N GLN A 106 11.04 0.96 -2.48
CA GLN A 106 12.47 1.06 -2.74
C GLN A 106 12.75 1.54 -4.17
N ASN A 107 13.84 2.28 -4.35
CA ASN A 107 14.34 2.73 -5.64
C ASN A 107 15.87 2.62 -5.66
N ASP A 108 16.41 1.92 -6.66
CA ASP A 108 17.85 1.63 -6.73
C ASP A 108 18.68 2.75 -7.37
N THR A 109 18.04 3.80 -7.87
CA THR A 109 18.66 4.83 -8.71
C THR A 109 18.60 6.25 -8.14
N VAL A 110 17.68 6.52 -7.22
CA VAL A 110 17.51 7.81 -6.55
C VAL A 110 18.08 7.68 -5.14
N LEU A 111 18.91 8.63 -4.72
CA LEU A 111 19.45 8.59 -3.35
C LEU A 111 18.40 9.10 -2.34
N PRO A 112 18.41 8.62 -1.09
CA PRO A 112 17.52 9.13 -0.05
C PRO A 112 17.65 10.66 0.10
N GLY A 113 16.51 11.34 0.19
CA GLY A 113 16.38 12.79 0.23
C GLY A 113 16.44 13.50 -1.13
N GLU A 114 16.80 12.82 -2.22
CA GLU A 114 16.82 13.44 -3.55
C GLU A 114 15.42 13.57 -4.15
N LEU A 115 15.24 14.59 -5.01
CA LEU A 115 14.01 14.74 -5.78
C LEU A 115 13.87 13.60 -6.77
N VAL A 116 12.69 13.00 -6.83
CA VAL A 116 12.42 11.82 -7.65
C VAL A 116 12.09 12.24 -9.09
N PRO A 117 12.87 11.81 -10.10
CA PRO A 117 12.54 12.05 -11.50
C PRO A 117 11.20 11.38 -11.91
N ALA A 118 10.57 11.92 -12.96
CA ALA A 118 9.46 11.22 -13.60
C ALA A 118 9.94 9.87 -14.17
N ASP A 119 9.01 8.93 -14.30
CA ASP A 119 9.25 7.58 -14.82
C ASP A 119 10.19 6.72 -13.95
N SER A 120 10.41 7.12 -12.70
CA SER A 120 11.15 6.31 -11.72
C SER A 120 10.28 5.14 -11.23
N ASP A 121 10.82 3.92 -11.35
CA ASP A 121 10.19 2.70 -10.83
C ASP A 121 10.45 2.56 -9.32
N PHE A 122 9.43 2.10 -8.61
CA PHE A 122 9.51 1.73 -7.19
C PHE A 122 9.11 0.28 -7.00
N THR A 123 9.91 -0.45 -6.23
CA THR A 123 9.68 -1.85 -5.87
C THR A 123 9.20 -1.96 -4.42
N PHE A 124 8.53 -3.06 -4.11
CA PHE A 124 8.04 -3.35 -2.78
C PHE A 124 8.34 -4.82 -2.49
N ASP A 125 9.24 -5.06 -1.54
CA ASP A 125 9.55 -6.40 -1.09
C ASP A 125 8.71 -6.73 0.15
N VAL A 126 7.70 -7.57 -0.06
CA VAL A 126 6.75 -7.95 0.99
C VAL A 126 7.39 -8.98 1.92
N ASP A 127 7.44 -8.66 3.21
CA ASP A 127 7.96 -9.57 4.23
C ASP A 127 6.96 -10.70 4.53
N LEU A 128 7.27 -11.89 4.00
CA LEU A 128 6.49 -13.11 4.25
C LEU A 128 6.77 -13.73 5.63
N CYS A 129 7.64 -13.16 6.46
CA CYS A 129 7.83 -13.61 7.84
C CYS A 129 6.64 -13.24 8.73
N GLN A 130 5.84 -12.26 8.32
CA GLN A 130 4.64 -11.86 9.04
C GLN A 130 3.47 -12.81 8.75
N PRO A 131 2.92 -13.53 9.74
CA PRO A 131 1.86 -14.49 9.50
C PRO A 131 0.56 -13.88 8.94
N GLY A 132 0.19 -12.68 9.39
CA GLY A 132 -1.00 -11.97 8.87
C GLY A 132 -0.89 -11.66 7.38
N ILE A 133 0.28 -11.21 6.92
CA ILE A 133 0.57 -10.97 5.50
C ILE A 133 0.49 -12.27 4.68
N ARG A 134 1.07 -13.37 5.18
CA ARG A 134 0.98 -14.66 4.49
C ARG A 134 -0.46 -15.14 4.34
N ASN A 135 -1.26 -15.01 5.39
CA ASN A 135 -2.67 -15.42 5.34
C ASN A 135 -3.44 -14.56 4.33
N TYR A 136 -3.24 -13.24 4.36
CA TYR A 136 -3.84 -12.32 3.37
C TYR A 136 -3.52 -12.72 1.92
N LEU A 137 -2.24 -13.00 1.64
CA LEU A 137 -1.82 -13.41 0.31
C LEU A 137 -2.36 -14.79 -0.07
N ALA A 138 -2.35 -15.76 0.86
CA ALA A 138 -2.87 -17.10 0.61
C ALA A 138 -4.38 -17.09 0.32
N GLU A 139 -5.15 -16.34 1.10
CA GLU A 139 -6.59 -16.16 0.89
C GLU A 139 -6.88 -15.51 -0.46
N GLY A 140 -6.22 -14.37 -0.77
CA GLY A 140 -6.40 -13.70 -2.06
C GLY A 140 -6.03 -14.60 -3.24
N LEU A 141 -4.86 -15.26 -3.18
CA LEU A 141 -4.45 -16.19 -4.24
C LEU A 141 -5.43 -17.35 -4.40
N SER A 142 -6.03 -17.86 -3.31
CA SER A 142 -7.08 -18.89 -3.38
C SER A 142 -8.36 -18.40 -4.06
N LEU A 143 -8.66 -17.10 -3.96
CA LEU A 143 -9.77 -16.43 -4.63
C LEU A 143 -9.44 -16.03 -6.08
N GLY A 144 -8.18 -16.17 -6.50
CA GLY A 144 -7.70 -15.84 -7.84
C GLY A 144 -7.38 -14.36 -8.04
N GLU A 145 -7.35 -13.56 -6.98
CA GLU A 145 -6.97 -12.14 -7.03
C GLU A 145 -6.35 -11.69 -5.71
N VAL A 146 -5.39 -10.77 -5.80
CA VAL A 146 -4.82 -10.10 -4.62
C VAL A 146 -4.91 -8.60 -4.89
N ARG A 147 -5.25 -7.84 -3.86
CA ARG A 147 -5.36 -6.38 -3.96
C ARG A 147 -4.41 -5.74 -2.97
N PHE A 148 -3.92 -4.57 -3.34
CA PHE A 148 -3.02 -3.80 -2.50
C PHE A 148 -3.44 -2.34 -2.55
N ALA A 149 -3.22 -1.64 -1.44
CA ALA A 149 -3.24 -0.18 -1.43
C ALA A 149 -1.79 0.33 -1.45
N VAL A 150 -1.53 1.28 -2.34
CA VAL A 150 -0.34 2.12 -2.26
C VAL A 150 -0.78 3.45 -1.68
N SER A 151 -0.16 3.88 -0.59
CA SER A 151 -0.44 5.18 -0.01
C SER A 151 0.83 5.81 0.57
N SER A 152 0.82 7.12 0.63
CA SER A 152 1.82 7.91 1.33
C SER A 152 1.12 9.10 1.96
N LEU A 153 1.68 9.59 3.06
CA LEU A 153 1.14 10.77 3.73
C LEU A 153 2.11 11.92 3.52
N HIS A 154 1.65 12.97 2.87
CA HIS A 154 2.46 14.16 2.57
C HIS A 154 1.73 15.39 3.07
N ALA A 155 2.50 16.42 3.43
CA ALA A 155 1.92 17.72 3.75
C ALA A 155 1.18 18.27 2.53
N ALA A 156 -0.12 18.50 2.68
CA ALA A 156 -0.87 19.32 1.75
C ALA A 156 -0.63 20.79 2.12
N ASN A 157 0.23 21.50 1.38
CA ASN A 157 0.39 22.92 1.62
C ASN A 157 -0.92 23.65 1.27
N GLY A 158 -1.49 24.38 2.23
CA GLY A 158 -2.63 25.28 2.03
C GLY A 158 -3.81 25.02 2.97
N GLY A 159 -3.75 25.52 4.21
CA GLY A 159 -4.91 25.69 5.10
C GLY A 159 -5.75 24.45 5.44
N ASP A 160 -6.71 24.65 6.35
CA ASP A 160 -7.72 23.62 6.67
C ASP A 160 -8.53 23.29 5.42
N GLY A 161 -8.51 22.01 5.02
CA GLY A 161 -9.28 21.49 3.88
C GLY A 161 -8.48 21.20 2.60
N GLY A 162 -7.14 21.32 2.61
CA GLY A 162 -6.29 20.93 1.48
C GLY A 162 -6.31 21.96 0.35
N GLY A 163 -5.39 22.91 0.43
CA GLY A 163 -5.30 24.07 -0.46
C GLY A 163 -4.19 23.99 -1.51
N THR A 164 -4.05 25.10 -2.24
CA THR A 164 -3.33 25.30 -3.51
C THR A 164 -1.82 25.45 -3.38
N GLY A 165 -1.18 24.76 -2.44
CA GLY A 165 0.26 24.80 -2.24
C GLY A 165 1.04 24.05 -3.31
N GLU A 166 2.37 24.15 -3.22
CA GLU A 166 3.26 23.36 -4.08
C GLU A 166 3.01 21.86 -3.86
N ILE A 167 2.82 21.13 -4.96
CA ILE A 167 2.64 19.68 -4.96
C ILE A 167 3.94 19.07 -4.44
N ALA A 168 3.88 18.41 -3.28
CA ALA A 168 5.02 17.76 -2.63
C ALA A 168 4.81 16.24 -2.47
N TYR A 169 4.01 15.64 -3.36
CA TYR A 169 3.56 14.26 -3.27
C TYR A 169 3.57 13.56 -4.64
N PRO A 170 3.79 12.23 -4.67
CA PRO A 170 3.93 11.46 -5.90
C PRO A 170 2.60 11.28 -6.63
N PHE A 171 2.66 11.23 -7.97
CA PHE A 171 1.56 10.78 -8.82
C PHE A 171 1.96 9.49 -9.51
N TRP A 172 1.12 8.46 -9.43
CA TRP A 172 1.45 7.14 -9.97
C TRP A 172 0.80 6.92 -11.34
N TYR A 173 1.51 6.25 -12.24
CA TYR A 173 0.91 5.75 -13.47
C TYR A 173 -0.14 4.70 -13.11
N THR A 174 -1.31 4.79 -13.73
CA THR A 174 -2.39 3.79 -13.63
C THR A 174 -2.64 3.15 -14.99
N LYS A 175 -3.38 2.04 -15.02
CA LYS A 175 -3.69 1.31 -16.27
C LYS A 175 -4.47 2.16 -17.28
N GLU A 176 -5.17 3.20 -16.82
CA GLU A 176 -5.95 4.14 -17.63
C GLU A 176 -5.08 5.18 -18.34
N ASN A 177 -3.84 5.37 -17.91
CA ASN A 177 -2.93 6.32 -18.56
C ASN A 177 -2.39 5.72 -19.87
N PRO A 178 -2.62 6.35 -21.04
CA PRO A 178 -2.15 5.82 -22.32
C PRO A 178 -0.63 5.65 -22.40
N LEU A 179 0.14 6.53 -21.74
CA LEU A 179 1.60 6.41 -21.70
C LEU A 179 2.04 5.20 -20.87
N ALA A 180 1.30 4.88 -19.80
CA ALA A 180 1.57 3.69 -19.00
C ALA A 180 1.42 2.41 -19.82
N VAL A 181 0.45 2.35 -20.72
CA VAL A 181 0.25 1.22 -21.62
C VAL A 181 1.36 1.13 -22.67
N ILE A 182 1.78 2.27 -23.25
CA ILE A 182 2.80 2.31 -24.31
C ILE A 182 4.19 1.96 -23.77
N PHE A 183 4.55 2.49 -22.60
CA PHE A 183 5.90 2.35 -22.04
C PHE A 183 6.01 1.27 -20.96
N GLY A 184 4.90 0.61 -20.59
CA GLY A 184 4.90 -0.45 -19.58
C GLY A 184 4.98 0.06 -18.14
N TYR A 185 4.57 1.30 -17.90
CA TYR A 185 4.60 1.93 -16.56
C TYR A 185 3.39 1.60 -15.69
N ALA A 186 2.41 0.85 -16.20
CA ALA A 186 1.29 0.39 -15.39
C ALA A 186 1.80 -0.44 -14.19
N PRO A 187 1.11 -0.41 -13.03
CA PRO A 187 1.50 -1.19 -11.87
C PRO A 187 1.62 -2.69 -12.18
N ARG A 188 2.67 -3.33 -11.68
CA ARG A 188 3.00 -4.73 -11.93
C ARG A 188 3.19 -5.48 -10.63
N LEU A 189 2.72 -6.74 -10.61
CA LEU A 189 2.94 -7.70 -9.53
C LEU A 189 3.80 -8.83 -10.07
N GLU A 190 4.91 -9.10 -9.38
CA GLU A 190 5.80 -10.23 -9.66
C GLU A 190 5.75 -11.18 -8.48
N LEU A 191 5.58 -12.48 -8.75
CA LEU A 191 5.44 -13.51 -7.72
C LEU A 191 6.28 -14.73 -8.11
N THR A 192 7.01 -15.27 -7.14
CA THR A 192 7.54 -16.62 -7.22
C THR A 192 6.62 -17.54 -6.43
N VAL A 193 5.92 -18.43 -7.11
CA VAL A 193 4.95 -19.35 -6.50
C VAL A 193 5.40 -20.79 -6.65
N ARG A 194 5.04 -21.62 -5.67
CA ARG A 194 5.11 -23.08 -5.81
C ARG A 194 3.77 -23.56 -6.33
N VAL A 195 3.77 -24.15 -7.53
CA VAL A 195 2.58 -24.81 -8.09
C VAL A 195 2.62 -26.28 -7.66
N GLY A 196 1.58 -26.73 -6.96
CA GLY A 196 1.41 -28.12 -6.53
C GLY A 196 0.07 -28.69 -7.00
N SER A 197 -0.06 -30.02 -6.95
CA SER A 197 -1.35 -30.67 -7.15
C SER A 197 -2.18 -30.59 -5.86
N PRO A 198 -3.50 -30.33 -5.94
CA PRO A 198 -4.36 -30.41 -4.76
C PRO A 198 -4.24 -31.80 -4.12
N GLY A 199 -3.75 -31.87 -2.88
CA GLY A 199 -3.54 -33.13 -2.17
C GLY A 199 -2.15 -33.76 -2.29
N ASP A 200 -1.16 -33.05 -2.87
CA ASP A 200 0.27 -33.40 -2.83
C ASP A 200 1.02 -32.31 -2.03
N PHE A 201 0.89 -32.37 -0.69
CA PHE A 201 1.38 -31.31 0.20
C PHE A 201 2.90 -31.37 0.39
N ASN A 202 3.50 -32.55 0.23
CA ASN A 202 4.95 -32.71 0.32
C ASN A 202 5.65 -32.48 -1.05
N SER A 203 4.87 -32.42 -2.15
CA SER A 203 5.34 -32.24 -3.53
C SER A 203 6.23 -33.39 -4.03
N ASP A 204 5.92 -34.63 -3.65
CA ASP A 204 6.59 -35.83 -4.12
C ASP A 204 5.94 -36.42 -5.39
N GLY A 205 4.81 -35.87 -5.84
CA GLY A 205 4.07 -36.29 -7.03
C GLY A 205 3.19 -37.52 -6.81
N GLU A 206 3.08 -38.02 -5.58
CA GLU A 206 2.13 -39.04 -5.17
C GLU A 206 0.95 -38.40 -4.41
N PHE A 207 -0.13 -39.17 -4.25
CA PHE A 207 -1.26 -38.79 -3.40
C PHE A 207 -1.36 -39.86 -2.32
N ASN A 208 -0.68 -39.66 -1.19
CA ASN A 208 -0.51 -40.67 -0.16
C ASN A 208 -0.69 -40.09 1.25
N PHE A 209 -0.42 -40.89 2.29
CA PHE A 209 -0.62 -40.46 3.67
C PHE A 209 0.45 -39.48 4.17
N PHE A 210 1.48 -39.19 3.38
CA PHE A 210 2.46 -38.14 3.67
C PHE A 210 1.99 -36.77 3.19
N ASP A 211 0.80 -36.69 2.58
CA ASP A 211 0.12 -35.47 2.14
C ASP A 211 -0.99 -35.00 3.10
N VAL A 212 -0.91 -35.38 4.39
CA VAL A 212 -1.80 -34.87 5.45
C VAL A 212 -1.08 -33.93 6.40
#